data_AF-A0A2N7AUR6-F1
#
_entry.id   AF-A0A2N7AUR6-F1
#
_cell.length_a   1.000
_cell.length_b   1.000
_cell.length_c   1.000
_cell.angle_alpha   90.00
_cell.angle_beta   90.00
_cell.angle_gamma   90.00
#
_symmetry.space_group_name_H-M   'P 1'
#
loop_
_entity.id
_entity.type
_entity.pdbx_description
1 polymer ?
#
loop_
_entity_poly.entity_id
_entity_poly.type
_entity_poly.pdbx_seq_one_letter_code
_entity_poly.pdbx_strand_id
1 'polypeptide(L)'
;MSVVDTDSSTGFATKVKFTNNGTSKTVSVNYNYAKPTVTLANSTLNYKAGHLPDDYQTAVVNGAKAATTNGEDANGRGNTATISTDSTSNFLTDAGSHTITFTAKDNYATSDAVNETVNILEGPSWNDSELTKTIQKGDTTGIAQPTIVKDNGQTYSIAIKNLDTTLAQTATEGTPVKLVATAIDSKGNPLKDSSGTTLSWDATKDGNLIVTDDTDKVPYNIVYKSGNNIVGTYSGIGASGDEVNVDANKPAGYTLANSSDASYTIDSNAPTKVVNVNQSVGYTITYIDKDTGETVGTPTTGTANDGTYQFLTAPDGYNFVDVSDVIYKVDSSKPNKTVYVTKKSSILEDLNYTVTFKDKSTGKTVDTTTGTGSLGDYVSLTAPDGYAFSTLLDNGFLLLKDGQNVTKYVTAANTPYSVSYVDQDSGKEVGTQAGKGADGSTVTLTAPDGYAFVSADDVTYKIDKDTPSSKVYVQKSDQTVDNLVSGYPKNGYIKIYDQNGKLNNDVVLSEGSSWIIDKTLTIDGAEYYRVATDEYVKASDVYKYTPVQNIAVTNSKNPTGVYNSKGQLIIDRALAENTPWYTDRTATIRGQKMHRVATDEWVKDSDVTIK
;
A
#
# COMPACT_ATOMS: atom_id res chain seq x y z
N MET A 1 8.62 -58.65 1.78
CA MET A 1 8.98 -58.12 0.45
C MET A 1 10.46 -58.38 0.22
N SER A 2 10.89 -58.71 -0.99
CA SER A 2 12.30 -58.96 -1.34
C SER A 2 12.67 -58.22 -2.62
N VAL A 3 13.89 -57.68 -2.69
CA VAL A 3 14.42 -57.05 -3.90
C VAL A 3 14.70 -58.13 -4.95
N VAL A 4 14.27 -57.87 -6.18
CA VAL A 4 14.43 -58.78 -7.33
C VAL A 4 15.47 -58.24 -8.30
N ASP A 5 15.51 -56.93 -8.47
CA ASP A 5 16.40 -56.25 -9.40
C ASP A 5 16.80 -54.89 -8.80
N THR A 6 18.01 -54.44 -9.12
CA THR A 6 18.59 -53.19 -8.63
C THR A 6 19.23 -52.44 -9.77
N ASP A 7 19.17 -51.11 -9.72
CA ASP A 7 19.94 -50.26 -10.61
C ASP A 7 21.43 -50.44 -10.32
N SER A 8 22.22 -50.85 -11.30
CA SER A 8 23.65 -51.14 -11.11
C SER A 8 24.50 -49.91 -10.81
N SER A 9 23.98 -48.71 -11.12
CA SER A 9 24.66 -47.44 -10.94
C SER A 9 24.39 -46.80 -9.57
N THR A 10 23.27 -47.10 -8.92
CA THR A 10 22.87 -46.50 -7.62
C THR A 10 22.59 -47.54 -6.51
N GLY A 11 22.41 -48.81 -6.87
CA GLY A 11 22.03 -49.89 -5.95
C GLY A 11 20.56 -49.87 -5.53
N PHE A 12 19.78 -48.87 -5.93
CA PHE A 12 18.36 -48.80 -5.56
C PHE A 12 17.56 -49.93 -6.21
N ALA A 13 16.62 -50.51 -5.46
CA ALA A 13 15.77 -51.59 -5.96
C ALA A 13 14.86 -51.07 -7.08
N THR A 14 14.96 -51.63 -8.29
CA THR A 14 14.10 -51.28 -9.44
C THR A 14 12.91 -52.22 -9.56
N LYS A 15 12.99 -53.42 -8.96
CA LYS A 15 11.86 -54.36 -8.83
C LYS A 15 11.86 -55.03 -7.48
N VAL A 16 10.67 -55.13 -6.89
CA VAL A 16 10.44 -55.82 -5.62
C VAL A 16 9.32 -56.84 -5.75
N LYS A 17 9.47 -57.96 -5.05
CA LYS A 17 8.48 -59.03 -4.97
C LYS A 17 7.87 -59.05 -3.57
N PHE A 18 6.55 -59.14 -3.50
CA PHE A 18 5.84 -59.32 -2.24
C PHE A 18 4.69 -60.31 -2.39
N THR A 19 4.30 -60.92 -1.28
CA THR A 19 3.17 -61.85 -1.22
C THR A 19 2.00 -61.13 -0.56
N ASN A 20 0.87 -61.08 -1.26
CA ASN A 20 -0.39 -60.58 -0.73
C ASN A 20 -1.46 -61.66 -0.92
N ASN A 21 -2.11 -62.10 0.16
CA ASN A 21 -3.10 -63.19 0.17
C ASN A 21 -2.63 -64.46 -0.57
N GLY A 22 -1.41 -64.93 -0.27
CA GLY A 22 -0.85 -66.16 -0.86
C GLY A 22 -0.37 -66.05 -2.31
N THR A 23 -0.61 -64.92 -2.98
CA THR A 23 -0.16 -64.69 -4.36
C THR A 23 1.07 -63.79 -4.39
N SER A 24 2.14 -64.25 -5.05
CA SER A 24 3.34 -63.44 -5.31
C SER A 24 3.09 -62.45 -6.42
N LYS A 25 3.35 -61.16 -6.17
CA LYS A 25 3.34 -60.09 -7.16
C LYS A 25 4.71 -59.44 -7.25
N THR A 26 5.10 -59.03 -8.45
CA THR A 26 6.30 -58.23 -8.71
C THR A 26 5.86 -56.87 -9.20
N VAL A 27 6.45 -55.81 -8.64
CA VAL A 27 6.20 -54.43 -9.05
C VAL A 27 7.51 -53.73 -9.35
N SER A 28 7.49 -52.86 -10.36
CA SER A 28 8.58 -51.93 -10.62
C SER A 28 8.54 -50.79 -9.62
N VAL A 29 9.70 -50.37 -9.15
CA VAL A 29 9.87 -49.23 -8.25
C VAL A 29 10.51 -48.11 -9.03
N ASN A 30 9.87 -46.94 -9.05
CA ASN A 30 10.40 -45.72 -9.64
C ASN A 30 10.72 -44.73 -8.53
N TYR A 31 11.85 -44.05 -8.63
CA TYR A 31 12.28 -43.05 -7.66
C TYR A 31 12.14 -41.66 -8.29
N ASN A 32 11.54 -40.74 -7.52
CA ASN A 32 11.51 -39.33 -7.87
C ASN A 32 12.62 -38.63 -7.09
N TYR A 33 13.68 -38.23 -7.78
CA TYR A 33 14.79 -37.51 -7.18
C TYR A 33 14.52 -36.01 -7.16
N ALA A 34 14.91 -35.33 -6.08
CA ALA A 34 14.88 -33.88 -6.04
C ALA A 34 15.90 -33.34 -7.04
N LYS A 35 15.57 -32.27 -7.78
CA LYS A 35 16.57 -31.59 -8.59
C LYS A 35 17.54 -30.83 -7.66
N PRO A 36 18.86 -30.87 -7.91
CA PRO A 36 19.77 -29.97 -7.22
C PRO A 36 19.42 -28.51 -7.56
N THR A 37 19.86 -27.58 -6.72
CA THR A 37 19.58 -26.15 -6.87
C THR A 37 20.86 -25.37 -7.13
N VAL A 38 20.78 -24.37 -8.01
CA VAL A 38 21.81 -23.34 -8.17
C VAL A 38 21.42 -22.10 -7.38
N THR A 39 22.35 -21.53 -6.62
CA THR A 39 22.19 -20.23 -5.96
C THR A 39 23.28 -19.29 -6.47
N LEU A 40 22.89 -18.10 -6.92
CA LEU A 40 23.81 -17.04 -7.31
C LEU A 40 23.98 -16.04 -6.17
N ALA A 41 25.22 -15.59 -5.95
CA ALA A 41 25.51 -14.50 -5.02
C ALA A 41 24.93 -13.16 -5.52
N ASN A 42 25.00 -12.94 -6.84
CA ASN A 42 24.43 -11.79 -7.53
C ASN A 42 23.70 -12.28 -8.78
N SER A 43 22.59 -11.64 -9.16
CA SER A 43 21.93 -11.92 -10.44
C SER A 43 22.57 -11.18 -11.61
N THR A 44 23.35 -10.13 -11.32
CA THR A 44 23.98 -9.27 -12.31
C THR A 44 25.33 -8.79 -11.81
N LEU A 45 26.35 -8.88 -12.66
CA LEU A 45 27.69 -8.35 -12.42
C LEU A 45 27.98 -7.25 -13.45
N ASN A 46 28.66 -6.18 -13.04
CA ASN A 46 28.99 -5.05 -13.92
C ASN A 46 30.49 -4.80 -13.89
N TYR A 47 31.10 -4.62 -15.07
CA TYR A 47 32.53 -4.36 -15.21
C TYR A 47 32.79 -3.24 -16.18
N LYS A 48 33.96 -2.61 -16.04
CA LYS A 48 34.41 -1.54 -16.93
C LYS A 48 35.16 -2.13 -18.12
N ALA A 49 34.76 -1.76 -19.33
CA ALA A 49 35.44 -2.15 -20.56
C ALA A 49 36.93 -1.77 -20.53
N GLY A 50 37.80 -2.69 -20.94
CA GLY A 50 39.25 -2.52 -20.95
C GLY A 50 39.93 -2.50 -19.57
N HIS A 51 39.18 -2.62 -18.47
CA HIS A 51 39.70 -2.61 -17.09
C HIS A 51 38.97 -3.65 -16.23
N LEU A 52 39.13 -4.93 -16.61
CA LEU A 52 38.56 -6.05 -15.86
C LEU A 52 39.44 -6.35 -14.63
N PRO A 53 38.86 -6.61 -13.44
CA PRO A 53 39.61 -7.10 -12.29
C PRO A 53 40.36 -8.40 -12.58
N ASP A 54 41.50 -8.63 -11.91
CA ASP A 54 42.31 -9.85 -12.07
C ASP A 54 41.53 -11.12 -11.73
N ASP A 55 40.56 -11.02 -10.81
CA ASP A 55 39.69 -12.11 -10.39
C ASP A 55 38.40 -12.22 -11.21
N TYR A 56 38.17 -11.38 -12.23
CA TYR A 56 36.93 -11.32 -13.03
C TYR A 56 36.37 -12.70 -13.39
N GLN A 57 37.21 -13.55 -13.98
CA GLN A 57 36.84 -14.90 -14.40
C GLN A 57 36.40 -15.78 -13.23
N THR A 58 37.12 -15.66 -12.12
CA THR A 58 36.89 -16.42 -10.90
C THR A 58 35.65 -15.92 -10.16
N ALA A 59 35.41 -14.60 -10.13
CA ALA A 59 34.28 -13.98 -9.48
C ALA A 59 32.95 -14.36 -10.16
N VAL A 60 32.93 -14.38 -11.49
CA VAL A 60 31.78 -14.85 -12.29
C VAL A 60 31.46 -16.32 -11.99
N VAL A 61 32.45 -17.21 -12.04
CA VAL A 61 32.21 -18.66 -11.86
C VAL A 61 31.93 -19.01 -10.39
N ASN A 62 32.70 -18.47 -9.44
CA ASN A 62 32.55 -18.77 -8.01
C ASN A 62 31.35 -18.05 -7.37
N GLY A 63 30.72 -17.11 -8.07
CA GLY A 63 29.47 -16.48 -7.64
C GLY A 63 28.31 -17.47 -7.54
N ALA A 64 28.40 -18.62 -8.21
CA ALA A 64 27.37 -19.65 -8.23
C ALA A 64 27.71 -20.86 -7.35
N LYS A 65 26.72 -21.36 -6.61
CA LYS A 65 26.84 -22.54 -5.73
C LYS A 65 25.78 -23.57 -6.07
N ALA A 66 26.15 -24.85 -5.99
CA ALA A 66 25.23 -25.98 -6.14
C ALA A 66 24.94 -26.63 -4.79
N ALA A 67 23.69 -27.05 -4.58
CA ALA A 67 23.26 -27.83 -3.42
C ALA A 67 22.32 -28.96 -3.84
N THR A 68 22.32 -30.06 -3.09
CA THR A 68 21.37 -31.17 -3.26
C THR A 68 20.84 -31.63 -1.90
N THR A 69 19.59 -32.07 -1.88
CA THR A 69 18.96 -32.70 -0.71
C THR A 69 18.90 -34.22 -0.84
N ASN A 70 19.31 -34.78 -1.98
CA ASN A 70 19.35 -36.24 -2.16
C ASN A 70 20.53 -36.82 -1.37
N GLY A 71 20.27 -37.88 -0.62
CA GLY A 71 21.27 -38.55 0.22
C GLY A 71 22.17 -39.55 -0.53
N GLU A 72 22.90 -40.35 0.23
CA GLU A 72 23.74 -41.43 -0.29
C GLU A 72 22.94 -42.46 -1.09
N ASP A 73 23.63 -43.13 -2.01
CA ASP A 73 23.03 -44.23 -2.77
C ASP A 73 22.92 -45.50 -1.89
N ALA A 74 22.24 -46.54 -2.39
CA ALA A 74 22.06 -47.77 -1.61
C ALA A 74 23.37 -48.57 -1.41
N ASN A 75 24.44 -48.20 -2.11
CA ASN A 75 25.78 -48.76 -1.95
C ASN A 75 26.64 -47.95 -0.95
N GLY A 76 26.10 -46.90 -0.33
CA GLY A 76 26.81 -46.03 0.62
C GLY A 76 27.75 -45.03 -0.05
N ARG A 77 27.58 -44.73 -1.34
CA ARG A 77 28.34 -43.66 -2.01
C ARG A 77 27.68 -42.32 -1.73
N GLY A 78 28.49 -41.38 -1.22
CA GLY A 78 28.11 -40.01 -0.99
C GLY A 78 27.58 -39.32 -2.24
N ASN A 79 26.62 -38.41 -2.05
CA ASN A 79 26.06 -37.58 -3.10
C ASN A 79 26.42 -36.11 -2.85
N THR A 80 26.94 -35.44 -3.88
CA THR A 80 27.26 -34.01 -3.83
C THR A 80 26.84 -33.38 -5.15
N ALA A 81 26.33 -32.16 -5.08
CA ALA A 81 26.01 -31.40 -6.28
C ALA A 81 27.27 -30.71 -6.82
N THR A 82 27.48 -30.82 -8.12
CA THR A 82 28.52 -30.12 -8.88
C THR A 82 27.87 -29.09 -9.77
N ILE A 83 28.58 -28.00 -10.05
CA ILE A 83 28.09 -26.93 -10.91
C ILE A 83 28.86 -26.92 -12.24
N SER A 84 28.14 -26.67 -13.32
CA SER A 84 28.68 -26.49 -14.67
C SER A 84 28.12 -25.23 -15.30
N THR A 85 28.93 -24.60 -16.16
CA THR A 85 28.55 -23.43 -16.94
C THR A 85 28.64 -23.71 -18.44
N ASP A 86 27.86 -22.98 -19.23
CA ASP A 86 27.93 -22.98 -20.71
C ASP A 86 29.14 -22.22 -21.27
N SER A 87 29.84 -21.46 -20.43
CA SER A 87 30.93 -20.57 -20.83
C SER A 87 32.26 -21.32 -20.94
N THR A 88 32.59 -21.75 -22.16
CA THR A 88 33.88 -22.36 -22.51
C THR A 88 34.98 -21.29 -22.63
N SER A 89 35.89 -21.19 -21.66
CA SER A 89 37.29 -20.72 -21.72
C SER A 89 37.71 -19.42 -22.47
N ASN A 90 36.82 -18.71 -23.17
CA ASN A 90 37.04 -17.41 -23.80
C ASN A 90 36.10 -16.43 -23.12
N PHE A 91 36.58 -15.80 -22.06
CA PHE A 91 35.77 -14.86 -21.30
C PHE A 91 35.34 -13.67 -22.16
N LEU A 92 34.09 -13.29 -21.98
CA LEU A 92 33.46 -12.14 -22.61
C LEU A 92 34.24 -10.90 -22.16
N THR A 93 34.97 -10.28 -23.07
CA THR A 93 35.70 -9.02 -22.83
C THR A 93 35.09 -7.85 -23.58
N ASP A 94 34.25 -8.15 -24.55
CA ASP A 94 33.60 -7.16 -25.40
C ASP A 94 32.51 -6.44 -24.63
N ALA A 95 32.37 -5.15 -24.91
CA ALA A 95 31.29 -4.34 -24.35
C ALA A 95 29.92 -4.94 -24.68
N GLY A 96 29.03 -4.93 -23.70
CA GLY A 96 27.67 -5.45 -23.86
C GLY A 96 27.17 -6.20 -22.64
N SER A 97 25.91 -6.64 -22.74
CA SER A 97 25.25 -7.51 -21.77
C SER A 97 25.34 -8.95 -22.24
N HIS A 98 25.92 -9.81 -21.41
CA HIS A 98 26.14 -11.20 -21.70
C HIS A 98 25.42 -12.09 -20.69
N THR A 99 24.99 -13.28 -21.11
CA THR A 99 24.30 -14.24 -20.25
C THR A 99 25.16 -15.47 -20.05
N ILE A 100 25.33 -15.89 -18.79
CA ILE A 100 26.03 -17.11 -18.42
C ILE A 100 25.02 -18.06 -17.78
N THR A 101 24.97 -19.29 -18.29
CA THR A 101 24.02 -20.29 -17.82
C THR A 101 24.70 -21.29 -16.90
N PHE A 102 24.15 -21.44 -15.70
CA PHE A 102 24.58 -22.40 -14.70
C PHE A 102 23.60 -23.56 -14.60
N THR A 103 24.15 -24.77 -14.50
CA THR A 103 23.41 -26.00 -14.23
C THR A 103 24.10 -26.76 -13.10
N ALA A 104 23.33 -27.27 -12.15
CA ALA A 104 23.82 -28.15 -11.12
C ALA A 104 23.48 -29.60 -11.47
N LYS A 105 24.40 -30.51 -11.18
CA LYS A 105 24.21 -31.95 -11.35
C LYS A 105 24.68 -32.69 -10.12
N ASP A 106 23.85 -33.60 -9.63
CA ASP A 106 24.24 -34.61 -8.65
C ASP A 106 24.20 -36.01 -9.28
N ASN A 107 24.33 -37.06 -8.46
CA ASN A 107 24.35 -38.43 -8.98
C ASN A 107 23.02 -38.87 -9.64
N TYR A 108 21.92 -38.15 -9.41
CA TYR A 108 20.57 -38.59 -9.76
C TYR A 108 19.82 -37.66 -10.70
N ALA A 109 20.07 -36.36 -10.62
CA ALA A 109 19.30 -35.35 -11.35
C ALA A 109 20.16 -34.16 -11.78
N THR A 110 19.63 -33.40 -12.74
CA THR A 110 20.17 -32.12 -13.20
C THR A 110 19.16 -31.02 -12.86
N SER A 111 19.65 -29.87 -12.40
CA SER A 111 18.82 -28.70 -12.11
C SER A 111 18.23 -28.12 -13.39
N ASP A 112 17.24 -27.26 -13.21
CA ASP A 112 16.90 -26.30 -14.25
C ASP A 112 18.04 -25.29 -14.43
N ALA A 113 18.12 -24.68 -15.61
CA ALA A 113 19.12 -23.69 -15.95
C ALA A 113 18.86 -22.39 -15.16
N VAL A 114 19.93 -21.81 -14.60
CA VAL A 114 19.90 -20.52 -13.90
C VAL A 114 20.86 -19.56 -14.59
N ASN A 115 20.38 -18.38 -14.96
CA ASN A 115 21.15 -17.41 -15.73
C ASN A 115 21.69 -16.30 -14.83
N GLU A 116 22.95 -15.92 -15.04
CA GLU A 116 23.57 -14.70 -14.52
C GLU A 116 23.83 -13.73 -15.68
N THR A 117 23.60 -12.44 -15.47
CA THR A 117 23.92 -11.41 -16.45
C THR A 117 25.25 -10.73 -16.12
N VAL A 118 26.17 -10.66 -17.08
CA VAL A 118 27.44 -9.94 -16.96
C VAL A 118 27.46 -8.77 -17.93
N ASN A 119 27.49 -7.56 -17.40
CA ASN A 119 27.56 -6.33 -18.18
C ASN A 119 28.99 -5.80 -18.24
N ILE A 120 29.49 -5.56 -19.44
CA ILE A 120 30.77 -4.85 -19.65
C ILE A 120 30.43 -3.50 -20.27
N LEU A 121 30.60 -2.45 -19.46
CA LEU A 121 30.14 -1.10 -19.76
C LEU A 121 31.28 -0.26 -20.34
N GLU A 122 30.99 0.44 -21.42
CA GLU A 122 31.84 1.52 -21.93
C GLU A 122 31.59 2.83 -21.17
N GLY A 123 32.41 3.85 -21.40
CA GLY A 123 32.07 5.18 -20.92
C GLY A 123 31.00 5.84 -21.80
N PRO A 124 30.44 6.98 -21.37
CA PRO A 124 29.67 7.82 -22.29
C PRO A 124 30.58 8.35 -23.41
N SER A 125 29.98 8.75 -24.51
CA SER A 125 30.64 9.25 -25.71
C SER A 125 31.28 10.62 -25.52
N TRP A 126 30.89 11.36 -24.47
CA TRP A 126 31.33 12.72 -24.16
C TRP A 126 31.01 13.69 -25.29
N ASN A 127 29.76 13.69 -25.75
CA ASN A 127 29.29 14.68 -26.73
C ASN A 127 29.31 16.11 -26.15
N ASP A 128 29.21 17.14 -27.00
CA ASP A 128 29.30 18.53 -26.55
C ASP A 128 28.25 18.91 -25.49
N SER A 129 27.05 18.30 -25.55
CA SER A 129 26.01 18.48 -24.53
C SER A 129 26.33 17.83 -23.18
N GLU A 130 27.09 16.74 -23.15
CA GLU A 130 27.59 16.10 -21.92
C GLU A 130 28.79 16.85 -21.35
N LEU A 131 29.57 17.51 -22.21
CA LEU A 131 30.74 18.30 -21.82
C LEU A 131 30.39 19.72 -21.38
N THR A 132 29.21 20.24 -21.72
CA THR A 132 28.84 21.64 -21.43
C THR A 132 27.81 21.72 -20.31
N LYS A 133 28.08 22.53 -19.28
CA LYS A 133 27.13 22.83 -18.21
C LYS A 133 26.86 24.34 -18.17
N THR A 134 25.61 24.73 -18.32
CA THR A 134 25.17 26.13 -18.24
C THR A 134 24.41 26.34 -16.94
N ILE A 135 24.79 27.35 -16.15
CA ILE A 135 24.16 27.68 -14.87
C ILE A 135 23.95 29.19 -14.73
N GLN A 136 22.95 29.55 -13.94
CA GLN A 136 22.71 30.94 -13.58
C GLN A 136 23.73 31.34 -12.51
N LYS A 137 24.20 32.58 -12.58
CA LYS A 137 25.11 33.17 -11.61
C LYS A 137 24.48 33.13 -10.22
N GLY A 138 25.21 32.53 -9.28
CA GLY A 138 24.76 32.33 -7.91
C GLY A 138 24.06 30.99 -7.66
N ASP A 139 23.76 30.18 -8.70
CA ASP A 139 23.11 28.87 -8.52
C ASP A 139 24.09 27.79 -8.01
N THR A 140 24.43 27.92 -6.73
CA THR A 140 25.27 26.96 -5.99
C THR A 140 24.62 25.58 -5.85
N THR A 141 23.29 25.50 -6.00
CA THR A 141 22.56 24.23 -5.97
C THR A 141 22.73 23.53 -7.32
N GLY A 142 22.44 24.21 -8.42
CA GLY A 142 22.56 23.67 -9.78
C GLY A 142 23.97 23.22 -10.13
N ILE A 143 25.00 23.99 -9.76
CA ILE A 143 26.39 23.57 -10.03
C ILE A 143 26.75 22.26 -9.31
N ALA A 144 26.18 22.02 -8.12
CA ALA A 144 26.42 20.83 -7.30
C ALA A 144 25.69 19.58 -7.77
N GLN A 145 24.62 19.72 -8.55
CA GLN A 145 23.87 18.56 -9.05
C GLN A 145 24.54 17.97 -10.30
N PRO A 146 24.63 16.64 -10.40
CA PRO A 146 25.06 16.00 -11.64
C PRO A 146 24.00 16.15 -12.73
N THR A 147 24.39 15.91 -13.98
CA THR A 147 23.47 15.71 -15.11
C THR A 147 23.33 14.21 -15.35
N ILE A 148 22.09 13.72 -15.47
CA ILE A 148 21.79 12.33 -15.81
C ILE A 148 21.63 12.19 -17.32
N VAL A 149 22.39 11.28 -17.93
CA VAL A 149 22.45 11.09 -19.38
C VAL A 149 22.37 9.60 -19.70
N LYS A 150 21.66 9.24 -20.78
CA LYS A 150 21.59 7.87 -21.27
C LYS A 150 22.39 7.76 -22.56
N ASP A 151 23.43 6.93 -22.54
CA ASP A 151 24.30 6.69 -23.69
C ASP A 151 24.83 5.24 -23.69
N ASN A 152 25.13 4.68 -24.85
CA ASN A 152 25.60 3.29 -25.00
C ASN A 152 24.71 2.26 -24.25
N GLY A 153 23.40 2.51 -24.17
CA GLY A 153 22.42 1.66 -23.45
C GLY A 153 22.45 1.78 -21.92
N GLN A 154 23.36 2.55 -21.35
CA GLN A 154 23.58 2.73 -19.92
C GLN A 154 23.23 4.17 -19.49
N THR A 155 22.84 4.34 -18.22
CA THR A 155 22.60 5.66 -17.63
C THR A 155 23.82 6.10 -16.82
N TYR A 156 24.26 7.34 -17.00
CA TYR A 156 25.40 7.94 -16.30
C TYR A 156 24.97 9.18 -15.53
N SER A 157 25.52 9.34 -14.33
CA SER A 157 25.53 10.59 -13.57
C SER A 157 26.85 11.31 -13.84
N ILE A 158 26.79 12.44 -14.55
CA ILE A 158 27.96 13.26 -14.90
C ILE A 158 28.07 14.43 -13.93
N ALA A 159 29.19 14.53 -13.22
CA ALA A 159 29.45 15.56 -12.23
C ALA A 159 30.77 16.28 -12.49
N ILE A 160 30.90 17.52 -11.97
CA ILE A 160 32.18 18.22 -11.90
C ILE A 160 33.04 17.54 -10.85
N LYS A 161 34.21 17.05 -11.27
CA LYS A 161 35.19 16.39 -10.42
C LYS A 161 35.87 17.43 -9.53
N ASN A 162 35.95 17.15 -8.23
CA ASN A 162 36.50 18.09 -7.22
C ASN A 162 35.82 19.47 -7.28
N LEU A 163 34.49 19.48 -7.31
CA LEU A 163 33.69 20.70 -7.44
C LEU A 163 34.05 21.75 -6.38
N ASP A 164 34.33 22.96 -6.85
CA ASP A 164 34.28 24.20 -6.07
C ASP A 164 32.96 24.93 -6.38
N THR A 165 32.05 24.98 -5.40
CA THR A 165 30.73 25.61 -5.58
C THR A 165 30.81 27.13 -5.73
N THR A 166 31.94 27.76 -5.38
CA THR A 166 32.13 29.21 -5.59
C THR A 166 32.22 29.59 -7.06
N LEU A 167 32.54 28.63 -7.94
CA LEU A 167 32.54 28.81 -9.40
C LEU A 167 31.17 29.27 -9.94
N ALA A 168 30.07 28.96 -9.25
CA ALA A 168 28.76 29.49 -9.62
C ALA A 168 28.67 31.03 -9.55
N GLN A 169 29.57 31.69 -8.83
CA GLN A 169 29.64 33.15 -8.74
C GLN A 169 30.82 33.75 -9.50
N THR A 170 31.93 33.03 -9.58
CA THR A 170 33.23 33.57 -10.03
C THR A 170 33.67 33.10 -11.41
N ALA A 171 33.11 32.00 -11.93
CA ALA A 171 33.50 31.50 -13.24
C ALA A 171 33.02 32.45 -14.34
N THR A 172 33.85 32.64 -15.35
CA THR A 172 33.49 33.35 -16.59
C THR A 172 32.90 32.37 -17.59
N GLU A 173 32.16 32.88 -18.57
CA GLU A 173 31.72 32.09 -19.72
C GLU A 173 32.92 31.34 -20.33
N GLY A 174 32.79 30.02 -20.53
CA GLY A 174 33.86 29.23 -21.11
C GLY A 174 34.80 28.53 -20.12
N THR A 175 34.54 28.58 -18.81
CA THR A 175 35.50 28.10 -17.80
C THR A 175 35.69 26.58 -17.88
N PRO A 176 36.93 26.07 -18.07
CA PRO A 176 37.16 24.64 -18.19
C PRO A 176 36.98 23.91 -16.85
N VAL A 177 36.30 22.77 -16.86
CA VAL A 177 36.06 21.92 -15.69
C VAL A 177 36.32 20.45 -15.99
N LYS A 178 36.85 19.71 -15.01
CA LYS A 178 37.00 18.25 -15.14
C LYS A 178 35.68 17.58 -14.83
N LEU A 179 35.25 16.65 -15.69
CA LEU A 179 34.02 15.89 -15.51
C LEU A 179 34.33 14.42 -15.22
N VAL A 180 33.47 13.81 -14.40
CA VAL A 180 33.47 12.38 -14.12
C VAL A 180 32.06 11.84 -14.34
N ALA A 181 31.95 10.76 -15.10
CA ALA A 181 30.72 10.02 -15.32
C ALA A 181 30.73 8.77 -14.45
N THR A 182 29.66 8.56 -13.68
CA THR A 182 29.43 7.35 -12.89
C THR A 182 28.25 6.59 -13.46
N ALA A 183 28.41 5.31 -13.79
CA ALA A 183 27.29 4.49 -14.23
C ALA A 183 26.33 4.24 -13.06
N ILE A 184 25.02 4.38 -13.31
CA ILE A 184 23.98 4.22 -12.29
C ILE A 184 22.90 3.22 -12.74
N ASP A 185 22.29 2.52 -11.79
CA ASP A 185 21.11 1.69 -12.04
C ASP A 185 19.84 2.53 -12.26
N SER A 186 18.72 1.87 -12.53
CA SER A 186 17.42 2.54 -12.71
C SER A 186 16.90 3.26 -11.45
N LYS A 187 17.48 2.98 -10.27
CA LYS A 187 17.19 3.62 -8.98
C LYS A 187 18.20 4.72 -8.62
N GLY A 188 19.12 5.05 -9.54
CA GLY A 188 20.16 6.06 -9.34
C GLY A 188 21.32 5.62 -8.43
N ASN A 189 21.43 4.33 -8.10
CA ASN A 189 22.58 3.84 -7.34
C ASN A 189 23.80 3.67 -8.26
N PRO A 190 25.00 4.04 -7.81
CA PRO A 190 26.23 3.75 -8.55
C PRO A 190 26.41 2.25 -8.78
N LEU A 191 26.64 1.85 -10.02
CA LEU A 191 27.02 0.49 -10.37
C LEU A 191 28.43 0.21 -9.87
N LYS A 192 28.60 -1.00 -9.32
CA LYS A 192 29.87 -1.49 -8.77
C LYS A 192 30.25 -2.81 -9.41
N ASP A 193 31.55 -3.06 -9.47
CA ASP A 193 32.09 -4.35 -9.86
C ASP A 193 32.08 -5.34 -8.69
N SER A 194 32.53 -6.58 -8.95
CA SER A 194 32.58 -7.64 -7.94
C SER A 194 33.48 -7.31 -6.74
N SER A 195 34.42 -6.37 -6.88
CA SER A 195 35.26 -5.89 -5.78
C SER A 195 34.57 -4.80 -4.94
N GLY A 196 33.44 -4.27 -5.40
CA GLY A 196 32.74 -3.14 -4.80
C GLY A 196 33.23 -1.77 -5.31
N THR A 197 34.12 -1.74 -6.31
CA THR A 197 34.62 -0.50 -6.90
C THR A 197 33.55 0.11 -7.80
N THR A 198 33.34 1.43 -7.70
CA THR A 198 32.34 2.14 -8.51
C THR A 198 32.81 2.31 -9.95
N LEU A 199 31.93 2.01 -10.91
CA LEU A 199 32.22 2.14 -12.33
C LEU A 199 32.14 3.63 -12.72
N SER A 200 33.30 4.23 -13.02
CA SER A 200 33.39 5.64 -13.41
C SER A 200 34.45 5.91 -14.47
N TRP A 201 34.23 6.97 -15.25
CA TRP A 201 35.10 7.42 -16.33
C TRP A 201 35.35 8.92 -16.19
N ASP A 202 36.63 9.31 -16.23
CA ASP A 202 36.99 10.71 -16.35
C ASP A 202 36.83 11.14 -17.82
N ALA A 203 36.34 12.36 -18.04
CA ALA A 203 36.26 12.93 -19.38
C ALA A 203 37.65 13.02 -20.01
N THR A 204 37.74 12.72 -21.31
CA THR A 204 39.00 12.78 -22.06
C THR A 204 39.41 14.21 -22.43
N LYS A 205 38.47 15.16 -22.32
CA LYS A 205 38.65 16.59 -22.53
C LYS A 205 38.02 17.34 -21.37
N ASP A 206 38.53 18.55 -21.09
CA ASP A 206 37.87 19.43 -20.14
C ASP A 206 36.47 19.80 -20.66
N GLY A 207 35.48 19.72 -19.78
CA GLY A 207 34.15 20.25 -20.01
C GLY A 207 34.14 21.77 -19.93
N ASN A 208 33.05 22.37 -20.36
CA ASN A 208 32.86 23.80 -20.43
C ASN A 208 31.75 24.25 -19.47
N LEU A 209 32.09 25.08 -18.48
CA LEU A 209 31.13 25.72 -17.59
C LEU A 209 30.79 27.12 -18.10
N ILE A 210 29.51 27.35 -18.37
CA ILE A 210 28.95 28.64 -18.78
C ILE A 210 28.15 29.20 -17.61
N VAL A 211 28.54 30.38 -17.12
CA VAL A 211 27.82 31.11 -16.07
C VAL A 211 27.25 32.40 -16.67
N THR A 212 25.95 32.60 -16.52
CA THR A 212 25.23 33.78 -17.04
C THR A 212 24.44 34.47 -15.93
N ASP A 213 24.31 35.80 -15.97
CA ASP A 213 23.38 36.57 -15.13
C ASP A 213 22.17 37.11 -15.91
N ASP A 214 21.94 36.61 -17.12
CA ASP A 214 20.79 36.95 -17.96
C ASP A 214 19.47 36.53 -17.28
N THR A 215 18.58 37.49 -17.06
CA THR A 215 17.25 37.26 -16.44
C THR A 215 16.15 36.92 -17.44
N ASP A 216 16.38 37.19 -18.74
CA ASP A 216 15.49 36.85 -19.84
C ASP A 216 15.82 35.45 -20.39
N LYS A 217 17.03 34.94 -20.12
CA LYS A 217 17.51 33.61 -20.50
C LYS A 217 18.14 32.89 -19.30
N VAL A 218 17.32 32.62 -18.30
CA VAL A 218 17.71 31.89 -17.10
C VAL A 218 17.84 30.40 -17.44
N PRO A 219 19.05 29.80 -17.36
CA PRO A 219 19.20 28.36 -17.39
C PRO A 219 18.67 27.79 -16.07
N TYR A 220 17.71 26.87 -16.18
CA TYR A 220 17.08 26.21 -15.04
C TYR A 220 17.32 24.70 -15.06
N ASN A 221 17.24 24.09 -13.87
CA ASN A 221 17.44 22.65 -13.70
C ASN A 221 16.32 22.05 -12.85
N ILE A 222 15.79 20.91 -13.28
CA ILE A 222 14.89 20.08 -12.49
C ILE A 222 15.63 18.79 -12.17
N VAL A 223 15.74 18.48 -10.88
CA VAL A 223 16.43 17.29 -10.37
C VAL A 223 15.41 16.35 -9.74
N TYR A 224 15.23 15.18 -10.35
CA TYR A 224 14.30 14.17 -9.88
C TYR A 224 15.00 13.20 -8.94
N LYS A 225 14.52 13.14 -7.69
CA LYS A 225 15.07 12.27 -6.64
C LYS A 225 14.11 11.16 -6.25
N SER A 226 14.60 9.93 -6.21
CA SER A 226 13.93 8.80 -5.58
C SER A 226 14.65 8.51 -4.27
N GLY A 227 14.02 8.88 -3.14
CA GLY A 227 14.71 8.96 -1.86
C GLY A 227 15.91 9.92 -1.93
N ASN A 228 17.11 9.41 -1.67
CA ASN A 228 18.35 10.21 -1.72
C ASN A 228 19.03 10.18 -3.09
N ASN A 229 18.62 9.29 -3.98
CA ASN A 229 19.28 9.07 -5.27
C ASN A 229 18.69 9.97 -6.34
N ILE A 230 19.53 10.46 -7.24
CA ILE A 230 19.10 11.21 -8.42
C ILE A 230 18.84 10.21 -9.54
N VAL A 231 17.60 10.19 -10.03
CA VAL A 231 17.13 9.23 -11.05
C VAL A 231 16.92 9.88 -12.41
N GLY A 232 16.99 11.20 -12.47
CA GLY A 232 17.02 11.96 -13.71
C GLY A 232 17.15 13.45 -13.47
N THR A 233 17.48 14.14 -14.55
CA THR A 233 17.56 15.60 -14.59
C THR A 233 16.98 16.12 -15.88
N TYR A 234 16.44 17.31 -15.83
CA TYR A 234 16.01 18.06 -17.01
C TYR A 234 16.55 19.49 -16.90
N SER A 235 17.14 20.00 -17.96
CA SER A 235 17.70 21.35 -18.02
C SER A 235 17.09 22.10 -19.20
N GLY A 236 16.85 23.39 -19.03
CA GLY A 236 16.30 24.26 -20.07
C GLY A 236 16.70 25.71 -19.86
N ILE A 237 16.24 26.58 -20.76
CA ILE A 237 16.45 28.03 -20.69
C ILE A 237 15.09 28.70 -20.89
N GLY A 238 14.74 29.64 -20.00
CA GLY A 238 13.49 30.41 -20.09
C GLY A 238 13.62 31.75 -19.36
N ALA A 239 12.61 32.61 -19.47
CA ALA A 239 12.60 33.87 -18.73
C ALA A 239 12.21 33.64 -17.26
N SER A 240 12.68 34.50 -16.36
CA SER A 240 12.22 34.45 -14.97
C SER A 240 10.71 34.71 -14.92
N GLY A 241 9.97 33.83 -14.21
CA GLY A 241 8.51 33.86 -14.14
C GLY A 241 7.79 32.91 -15.11
N ASP A 242 8.50 32.31 -16.08
CA ASP A 242 7.91 31.30 -16.96
C ASP A 242 7.59 30.02 -16.19
N GLU A 243 6.52 29.32 -16.59
CA GLU A 243 6.11 28.05 -16.00
C GLU A 243 6.63 26.86 -16.81
N VAL A 244 7.27 25.91 -16.12
CA VAL A 244 7.80 24.68 -16.68
C VAL A 244 6.97 23.49 -16.19
N ASN A 245 6.58 22.62 -17.11
CA ASN A 245 5.87 21.38 -16.78
C ASN A 245 6.85 20.34 -16.23
N VAL A 246 6.86 20.15 -14.91
CA VAL A 246 7.76 19.20 -14.23
C VAL A 246 7.34 17.76 -14.50
N ASP A 247 6.03 17.49 -14.53
CA ASP A 247 5.51 16.13 -14.70
C ASP A 247 5.81 15.56 -16.09
N ALA A 248 5.75 16.40 -17.13
CA ALA A 248 6.05 16.00 -18.51
C ALA A 248 7.53 15.63 -18.72
N ASN A 249 8.43 16.20 -17.91
CA ASN A 249 9.89 16.03 -18.04
C ASN A 249 10.48 14.99 -17.07
N LYS A 250 9.65 14.34 -16.26
CA LYS A 250 10.12 13.31 -15.32
C LYS A 250 10.68 12.07 -16.04
N PRO A 251 11.58 11.32 -15.41
CA PRO A 251 12.10 10.08 -15.98
C PRO A 251 11.00 9.04 -16.23
N ALA A 252 11.13 8.26 -17.30
CA ALA A 252 10.22 7.16 -17.60
C ALA A 252 10.22 6.13 -16.45
N GLY A 253 9.03 5.62 -16.11
CA GLY A 253 8.88 4.68 -15.00
C GLY A 253 8.85 5.34 -13.61
N TYR A 254 8.67 6.65 -13.53
CA TYR A 254 8.51 7.38 -12.27
C TYR A 254 7.21 8.19 -12.23
N THR A 255 6.67 8.40 -11.03
CA THR A 255 5.54 9.31 -10.73
C THR A 255 5.97 10.37 -9.73
N LEU A 256 5.34 11.55 -9.76
CA LEU A 256 5.60 12.58 -8.75
C LEU A 256 5.17 12.09 -7.37
N ALA A 257 6.01 12.30 -6.35
CA ALA A 257 5.66 11.97 -4.98
C ALA A 257 4.59 12.91 -4.41
N ASN A 258 4.55 14.15 -4.91
CA ASN A 258 3.55 15.15 -4.57
C ASN A 258 3.01 15.79 -5.86
N SER A 259 1.68 15.75 -6.04
CA SER A 259 1.04 16.33 -7.21
C SER A 259 1.18 17.85 -7.27
N SER A 260 1.47 18.53 -6.17
CA SER A 260 1.73 19.98 -6.17
C SER A 260 3.05 20.36 -6.85
N ASP A 261 3.97 19.42 -7.06
CA ASP A 261 5.23 19.65 -7.78
C ASP A 261 5.07 19.48 -9.30
N ALA A 262 3.84 19.43 -9.84
CA ALA A 262 3.59 19.22 -11.27
C ALA A 262 4.10 20.35 -12.17
N SER A 263 4.29 21.55 -11.63
CA SER A 263 4.89 22.68 -12.33
C SER A 263 5.96 23.40 -11.49
N TYR A 264 6.79 24.18 -12.18
CA TYR A 264 7.86 24.97 -11.61
C TYR A 264 7.91 26.33 -12.30
N THR A 265 7.78 27.41 -11.52
CA THR A 265 8.01 28.77 -12.01
C THR A 265 9.49 29.10 -11.91
N ILE A 266 10.11 29.47 -13.02
CA ILE A 266 11.53 29.81 -13.08
C ILE A 266 11.82 31.03 -12.20
N ASP A 267 12.78 30.90 -11.28
CA ASP A 267 13.29 31.98 -10.45
C ASP A 267 14.78 32.18 -10.75
N SER A 268 15.15 33.36 -11.27
CA SER A 268 16.54 33.68 -11.58
C SER A 268 17.48 33.64 -10.35
N ASN A 269 16.96 33.72 -9.13
CA ASN A 269 17.74 33.61 -7.90
C ASN A 269 17.84 32.17 -7.38
N ALA A 270 16.90 31.30 -7.79
CA ALA A 270 16.84 29.90 -7.41
C ALA A 270 16.37 29.02 -8.59
N PRO A 271 17.16 28.92 -9.68
CA PRO A 271 16.72 28.30 -10.92
C PRO A 271 16.79 26.77 -10.90
N THR A 272 17.25 26.17 -9.80
CA THR A 272 17.28 24.73 -9.62
C THR A 272 16.15 24.26 -8.70
N LYS A 273 15.23 23.45 -9.23
CA LYS A 273 14.14 22.79 -8.51
C LYS A 273 14.49 21.32 -8.26
N VAL A 274 14.35 20.87 -7.01
CA VAL A 274 14.46 19.45 -6.65
C VAL A 274 13.05 18.89 -6.45
N VAL A 275 12.78 17.74 -7.06
CA VAL A 275 11.46 17.10 -7.10
C VAL A 275 11.59 15.66 -6.64
N ASN A 276 10.76 15.24 -5.69
CA ASN A 276 10.72 13.85 -5.25
C ASN A 276 9.80 13.03 -6.16
N VAL A 277 10.26 11.86 -6.58
CA VAL A 277 9.54 10.93 -7.43
C VAL A 277 9.56 9.52 -6.83
N ASN A 278 8.55 8.74 -7.16
CA ASN A 278 8.45 7.32 -6.78
C ASN A 278 8.55 6.44 -8.01
N GLN A 279 9.33 5.36 -7.92
CA GLN A 279 9.45 4.39 -9.01
C GLN A 279 8.10 3.67 -9.20
N SER A 280 7.60 3.67 -10.42
CA SER A 280 6.40 2.97 -10.84
C SER A 280 6.76 1.55 -11.28
N VAL A 281 6.11 0.56 -10.67
CA VAL A 281 6.41 -0.87 -10.85
C VAL A 281 5.17 -1.58 -11.36
N GLY A 282 5.26 -2.17 -12.56
CA GLY A 282 4.28 -3.12 -13.05
C GLY A 282 4.43 -4.46 -12.34
N TYR A 283 3.34 -5.04 -11.82
CA TYR A 283 3.37 -6.29 -11.07
C TYR A 283 2.36 -7.31 -11.60
N THR A 284 2.64 -8.60 -11.36
CA THR A 284 1.75 -9.72 -11.70
C THR A 284 1.61 -10.69 -10.52
N ILE A 285 0.37 -11.01 -10.14
CA ILE A 285 0.04 -12.00 -9.13
C ILE A 285 -0.60 -13.22 -9.80
N THR A 286 0.04 -14.38 -9.65
CA THR A 286 -0.48 -15.65 -10.16
C THR A 286 -1.03 -16.48 -9.01
N TYR A 287 -2.26 -16.98 -9.15
CA TYR A 287 -2.88 -17.84 -8.14
C TYR A 287 -2.76 -19.31 -8.52
N ILE A 288 -2.31 -20.13 -7.58
CA ILE A 288 -2.14 -21.58 -7.77
C ILE A 288 -3.01 -22.32 -6.75
N ASP A 289 -3.81 -23.26 -7.21
CA ASP A 289 -4.54 -24.18 -6.35
C ASP A 289 -3.53 -25.05 -5.57
N LYS A 290 -3.56 -24.98 -4.25
CA LYS A 290 -2.62 -25.68 -3.35
C LYS A 290 -2.69 -27.20 -3.53
N ASP A 291 -3.85 -27.73 -3.89
CA ASP A 291 -4.10 -29.16 -3.92
C ASP A 291 -3.75 -29.77 -5.30
N THR A 292 -4.03 -29.04 -6.39
CA THR A 292 -3.75 -29.52 -7.76
C THR A 292 -2.44 -29.01 -8.35
N GLY A 293 -1.92 -27.87 -7.84
CA GLY A 293 -0.77 -27.18 -8.42
C GLY A 293 -1.06 -26.42 -9.72
N GLU A 294 -2.32 -26.36 -10.16
CA GLU A 294 -2.72 -25.67 -11.38
C GLU A 294 -2.98 -24.17 -11.14
N THR A 295 -2.76 -23.34 -12.18
CA THR A 295 -3.13 -21.92 -12.12
C THR A 295 -4.64 -21.76 -12.14
N VAL A 296 -5.18 -20.93 -11.24
CA VAL A 296 -6.62 -20.69 -11.13
C VAL A 296 -6.96 -19.21 -11.29
N GLY A 297 -8.08 -18.93 -11.96
CA GLY A 297 -8.50 -17.57 -12.29
C GLY A 297 -7.54 -16.86 -13.26
N THR A 298 -7.75 -15.55 -13.42
CA THR A 298 -6.86 -14.68 -14.21
C THR A 298 -5.83 -14.04 -13.28
N PRO A 299 -4.54 -13.99 -13.66
CA PRO A 299 -3.53 -13.28 -12.88
C PRO A 299 -3.93 -11.82 -12.62
N THR A 300 -3.74 -11.33 -11.40
CA THR A 300 -3.95 -9.91 -11.09
C THR A 300 -2.73 -9.13 -11.55
N THR A 301 -2.92 -8.21 -12.49
CA THR A 301 -1.87 -7.29 -12.93
C THR A 301 -2.19 -5.87 -12.52
N GLY A 302 -1.16 -5.06 -12.32
CA GLY A 302 -1.32 -3.66 -11.96
C GLY A 302 -0.03 -2.89 -12.07
N THR A 303 -0.09 -1.60 -11.78
CA THR A 303 1.07 -0.73 -11.69
C THR A 303 0.93 0.13 -10.45
N ALA A 304 1.94 0.13 -9.60
CA ALA A 304 1.95 0.91 -8.36
C ALA A 304 3.37 1.33 -8.00
N ASN A 305 3.47 2.28 -7.08
CA ASN A 305 4.77 2.77 -6.64
C ASN A 305 5.52 1.70 -5.81
N ASP A 306 6.83 1.59 -6.01
CA ASP A 306 7.70 0.67 -5.27
C ASP A 306 7.51 0.85 -3.75
N GLY A 307 7.41 -0.27 -3.03
CA GLY A 307 7.18 -0.30 -1.59
C GLY A 307 5.74 -0.02 -1.13
N THR A 308 4.81 0.32 -2.03
CA THR A 308 3.38 0.48 -1.67
C THR A 308 2.66 -0.86 -1.53
N TYR A 309 1.58 -0.87 -0.75
CA TYR A 309 0.79 -2.06 -0.48
C TYR A 309 -0.48 -2.08 -1.32
N GLN A 310 -0.78 -3.24 -1.91
CA GLN A 310 -1.96 -3.54 -2.69
C GLN A 310 -2.81 -4.57 -1.96
N PHE A 311 -4.12 -4.37 -1.97
CA PHE A 311 -5.09 -5.32 -1.43
C PHE A 311 -5.49 -6.32 -2.52
N LEU A 312 -5.27 -7.61 -2.28
CA LEU A 312 -5.55 -8.69 -3.21
C LEU A 312 -6.91 -9.33 -2.94
N THR A 313 -7.45 -9.95 -3.97
CA THR A 313 -8.75 -10.64 -3.97
C THR A 313 -8.53 -12.02 -4.54
N ALA A 314 -8.90 -13.08 -3.81
CA ALA A 314 -8.77 -14.44 -4.31
C ALA A 314 -9.71 -14.66 -5.51
N PRO A 315 -9.37 -15.55 -6.46
CA PRO A 315 -10.25 -15.94 -7.55
C PRO A 315 -11.61 -16.46 -7.05
N ASP A 316 -12.64 -16.31 -7.87
CA ASP A 316 -13.98 -16.81 -7.55
C ASP A 316 -13.96 -18.32 -7.23
N GLY A 317 -14.56 -18.69 -6.10
CA GLY A 317 -14.60 -20.07 -5.62
C GLY A 317 -13.36 -20.53 -4.85
N TYR A 318 -12.43 -19.62 -4.53
CA TYR A 318 -11.20 -19.91 -3.79
C TYR A 318 -11.03 -19.03 -2.54
N ASN A 319 -10.34 -19.55 -1.52
CA ASN A 319 -9.84 -18.81 -0.36
C ASN A 319 -8.31 -18.74 -0.41
N PHE A 320 -7.71 -17.69 0.17
CA PHE A 320 -6.27 -17.65 0.41
C PHE A 320 -5.87 -18.78 1.37
N VAL A 321 -4.76 -19.46 1.07
CA VAL A 321 -4.16 -20.45 1.99
C VAL A 321 -3.48 -19.74 3.15
N ASP A 322 -2.77 -18.66 2.87
CA ASP A 322 -2.16 -17.78 3.84
C ASP A 322 -2.87 -16.42 3.79
N VAL A 323 -3.55 -16.05 4.87
CA VAL A 323 -4.30 -14.79 4.95
C VAL A 323 -3.41 -13.55 4.86
N SER A 324 -2.11 -13.67 5.11
CA SER A 324 -1.17 -12.55 4.93
C SER A 324 -0.95 -12.22 3.45
N ASP A 325 -1.24 -13.16 2.53
CA ASP A 325 -1.14 -12.92 1.09
C ASP A 325 -2.21 -11.98 0.56
N VAL A 326 -3.24 -11.65 1.34
CA VAL A 326 -4.25 -10.63 1.02
C VAL A 326 -3.61 -9.27 0.82
N ILE A 327 -2.44 -9.02 1.41
CA ILE A 327 -1.72 -7.74 1.29
C ILE A 327 -0.40 -7.98 0.55
N TYR A 328 -0.27 -7.39 -0.63
CA TYR A 328 0.94 -7.46 -1.43
C TYR A 328 1.72 -6.15 -1.37
N LYS A 329 2.96 -6.21 -0.87
CA LYS A 329 3.91 -5.09 -1.00
C LYS A 329 4.55 -5.15 -2.38
N VAL A 330 4.34 -4.12 -3.19
CA VAL A 330 4.97 -3.97 -4.49
C VAL A 330 6.48 -3.83 -4.28
N ASP A 331 7.25 -4.65 -4.97
CA ASP A 331 8.71 -4.68 -4.89
C ASP A 331 9.27 -4.69 -6.31
N SER A 332 9.97 -3.63 -6.69
CA SER A 332 10.55 -3.51 -8.03
C SER A 332 11.58 -4.60 -8.35
N SER A 333 12.19 -5.22 -7.32
CA SER A 333 13.14 -6.31 -7.49
C SER A 333 12.45 -7.67 -7.68
N LYS A 334 11.20 -7.79 -7.21
CA LYS A 334 10.35 -8.98 -7.30
C LYS A 334 8.91 -8.59 -7.66
N PRO A 335 8.70 -8.05 -8.88
CA PRO A 335 7.40 -7.53 -9.29
C PRO A 335 6.35 -8.64 -9.48
N ASN A 336 6.75 -9.91 -9.49
CA ASN A 336 5.84 -11.03 -9.68
C ASN A 336 5.76 -11.87 -8.40
N LYS A 337 4.55 -12.23 -7.99
CA LYS A 337 4.30 -13.08 -6.82
C LYS A 337 3.34 -14.22 -7.17
N THR A 338 3.66 -15.42 -6.68
CA THR A 338 2.73 -16.55 -6.70
C THR A 338 2.04 -16.63 -5.35
N VAL A 339 0.71 -16.76 -5.36
CA VAL A 339 -0.13 -16.91 -4.18
C VAL A 339 -0.85 -18.24 -4.24
N TYR A 340 -0.81 -19.00 -3.14
CA TYR A 340 -1.51 -20.27 -3.05
C TYR A 340 -2.93 -20.07 -2.52
N VAL A 341 -3.89 -20.70 -3.20
CA VAL A 341 -5.31 -20.66 -2.85
C VAL A 341 -5.87 -22.07 -2.72
N THR A 342 -6.96 -22.23 -2.00
CA THR A 342 -7.66 -23.53 -1.88
C THR A 342 -9.13 -23.34 -2.20
N LYS A 343 -9.75 -24.35 -2.82
CA LYS A 343 -11.14 -24.27 -3.26
C LYS A 343 -12.06 -24.10 -2.05
N LYS A 344 -13.00 -23.15 -2.13
CA LYS A 344 -14.04 -22.98 -1.12
C LYS A 344 -14.82 -24.30 -1.02
N SER A 345 -14.86 -24.89 0.17
CA SER A 345 -15.58 -26.15 0.41
C SER A 345 -17.06 -25.97 0.05
N SER A 346 -17.50 -26.68 -0.99
CA SER A 346 -18.86 -26.59 -1.54
C SER A 346 -19.88 -27.48 -0.82
N ILE A 347 -19.58 -27.92 0.40
CA ILE A 347 -20.35 -28.91 1.15
C ILE A 347 -20.65 -28.41 2.55
N LEU A 348 -21.52 -27.42 2.67
CA LEU A 348 -22.44 -27.38 3.80
C LEU A 348 -23.82 -27.11 3.24
N GLU A 349 -24.71 -28.08 3.41
CA GLU A 349 -26.14 -27.84 3.28
C GLU A 349 -26.51 -26.65 4.17
N ASP A 350 -27.52 -25.90 3.75
CA ASP A 350 -28.15 -24.85 4.54
C ASP A 350 -28.38 -25.35 5.99
N LEU A 351 -27.69 -24.73 6.94
CA LEU A 351 -27.76 -25.06 8.36
C LEU A 351 -29.05 -24.47 8.94
N ASN A 352 -29.81 -25.28 9.67
CA ASN A 352 -31.03 -24.84 10.32
C ASN A 352 -30.71 -24.08 11.60
N TYR A 353 -31.51 -23.05 11.92
CA TYR A 353 -31.44 -22.37 13.21
C TYR A 353 -32.82 -22.04 13.78
N THR A 354 -32.85 -21.77 15.08
CA THR A 354 -34.03 -21.31 15.82
C THR A 354 -33.64 -20.13 16.70
N VAL A 355 -34.42 -19.05 16.61
CA VAL A 355 -34.25 -17.84 17.40
C VAL A 355 -35.45 -17.68 18.32
N THR A 356 -35.20 -17.60 19.61
CA THR A 356 -36.20 -17.28 20.62
C THR A 356 -35.99 -15.85 21.10
N PHE A 357 -36.98 -14.99 20.88
CA PHE A 357 -36.99 -13.62 21.40
C PHE A 357 -37.59 -13.61 22.81
N LYS A 358 -36.87 -13.05 23.77
CA LYS A 358 -37.35 -12.87 25.15
C LYS A 358 -37.41 -11.40 25.51
N ASP A 359 -38.50 -11.01 26.17
CA ASP A 359 -38.60 -9.69 26.79
C ASP A 359 -37.55 -9.60 27.90
N LYS A 360 -36.66 -8.61 27.82
CA LYS A 360 -35.54 -8.44 28.75
C LYS A 360 -35.97 -8.20 30.19
N SER A 361 -37.12 -7.55 30.39
CA SER A 361 -37.62 -7.19 31.72
C SER A 361 -38.36 -8.35 32.40
N THR A 362 -39.15 -9.10 31.63
CA THR A 362 -40.00 -10.17 32.18
C THR A 362 -39.43 -11.57 31.98
N GLY A 363 -38.46 -11.75 31.09
CA GLY A 363 -37.89 -13.04 30.69
C GLY A 363 -38.83 -13.93 29.88
N LYS A 364 -40.05 -13.46 29.56
CA LYS A 364 -41.04 -14.21 28.79
C LYS A 364 -40.64 -14.29 27.32
N THR A 365 -40.90 -15.43 26.70
CA THR A 365 -40.79 -15.57 25.25
C THR A 365 -41.87 -14.71 24.58
N VAL A 366 -41.42 -13.81 23.71
CA VAL A 366 -42.28 -12.93 22.91
C VAL A 366 -42.58 -13.59 21.57
N ASP A 367 -41.57 -14.17 20.94
CA ASP A 367 -41.69 -14.81 19.62
C ASP A 367 -40.61 -15.89 19.45
N THR A 368 -40.84 -16.83 18.52
CA THR A 368 -39.86 -17.82 18.08
C THR A 368 -39.90 -17.93 16.56
N THR A 369 -38.76 -17.75 15.90
CA THR A 369 -38.63 -17.95 14.46
C THR A 369 -37.57 -19.01 14.14
N THR A 370 -37.74 -19.68 13.01
CA THR A 370 -36.76 -20.61 12.45
C THR A 370 -36.29 -20.11 11.09
N GLY A 371 -35.13 -20.59 10.65
CA GLY A 371 -34.60 -20.26 9.33
C GLY A 371 -33.40 -21.13 8.96
N THR A 372 -32.82 -20.84 7.80
CA THR A 372 -31.64 -21.53 7.28
C THR A 372 -30.56 -20.55 6.83
N GLY A 373 -29.30 -21.00 6.78
CA GLY A 373 -28.17 -20.21 6.27
C GLY A 373 -26.89 -21.03 6.13
N SER A 374 -25.85 -20.47 5.52
CA SER A 374 -24.56 -21.14 5.36
C SER A 374 -23.72 -21.07 6.65
N LEU A 375 -22.78 -22.01 6.83
CA LEU A 375 -21.82 -21.94 7.92
C LEU A 375 -20.97 -20.67 7.82
N GLY A 376 -20.91 -19.93 8.93
CA GLY A 376 -20.19 -18.67 9.03
C GLY A 376 -21.06 -17.46 8.69
N ASP A 377 -22.29 -17.64 8.20
CA ASP A 377 -23.17 -16.51 7.91
C ASP A 377 -23.54 -15.74 9.18
N TYR A 378 -23.53 -14.40 9.08
CA TYR A 378 -24.17 -13.56 10.09
C TYR A 378 -25.67 -13.44 9.80
N VAL A 379 -26.46 -14.21 10.55
CA VAL A 379 -27.92 -14.16 10.50
C VAL A 379 -28.37 -12.85 11.16
N SER A 380 -28.80 -11.90 10.33
CA SER A 380 -29.43 -10.66 10.77
C SER A 380 -30.88 -10.91 11.15
N LEU A 381 -31.36 -10.26 12.21
CA LEU A 381 -32.67 -10.46 12.78
C LEU A 381 -33.47 -9.16 12.75
N THR A 382 -34.80 -9.31 12.67
CA THR A 382 -35.75 -8.22 12.89
C THR A 382 -36.40 -8.43 14.25
N ALA A 383 -36.53 -7.36 15.04
CA ALA A 383 -37.24 -7.44 16.32
C ALA A 383 -38.73 -7.73 16.06
N PRO A 384 -39.40 -8.52 16.92
CA PRO A 384 -40.85 -8.74 16.81
C PRO A 384 -41.64 -7.43 16.87
N ASP A 385 -42.83 -7.42 16.26
CA ASP A 385 -43.70 -6.24 16.25
C ASP A 385 -43.93 -5.66 17.65
N GLY A 386 -43.74 -4.35 17.80
CA GLY A 386 -43.89 -3.64 19.07
C GLY A 386 -42.68 -3.70 20.02
N TYR A 387 -41.59 -4.35 19.59
CA TYR A 387 -40.35 -4.48 20.34
C TYR A 387 -39.15 -3.90 19.58
N ALA A 388 -38.09 -3.56 20.32
CA ALA A 388 -36.77 -3.26 19.78
C ALA A 388 -35.72 -4.13 20.45
N PHE A 389 -34.59 -4.34 19.78
CA PHE A 389 -33.46 -5.08 20.35
C PHE A 389 -32.90 -4.38 21.59
N SER A 390 -32.60 -5.17 22.62
CA SER A 390 -32.15 -4.61 23.90
C SER A 390 -30.69 -4.17 23.89
N THR A 391 -29.90 -4.76 22.99
CA THR A 391 -28.51 -4.41 22.72
C THR A 391 -28.24 -4.61 21.23
N LEU A 392 -27.19 -3.98 20.72
CA LEU A 392 -26.72 -4.20 19.34
C LEU A 392 -26.35 -5.68 19.09
N LEU A 393 -25.90 -6.42 20.11
CA LEU A 393 -25.58 -7.85 19.99
C LEU A 393 -26.82 -8.72 19.76
N ASP A 394 -28.02 -8.18 20.00
CA ASP A 394 -29.27 -8.90 19.77
C ASP A 394 -29.74 -8.85 18.30
N ASN A 395 -29.21 -7.93 17.49
CA ASN A 395 -29.55 -7.76 16.07
C ASN A 395 -29.19 -8.95 15.16
N GLY A 396 -28.41 -9.92 15.65
CA GLY A 396 -28.03 -11.09 14.85
C GLY A 396 -27.00 -12.00 15.51
N PHE A 397 -26.56 -13.03 14.80
CA PHE A 397 -25.57 -14.00 15.29
C PHE A 397 -24.84 -14.71 14.15
N LEU A 398 -23.65 -15.24 14.42
CA LEU A 398 -22.94 -16.12 13.48
C LEU A 398 -23.52 -17.55 13.55
N LEU A 399 -23.84 -18.13 12.40
CA LEU A 399 -24.33 -19.50 12.26
C LEU A 399 -23.14 -20.47 12.19
N LEU A 400 -22.92 -21.22 13.27
CA LEU A 400 -21.71 -22.03 13.44
C LEU A 400 -21.98 -23.54 13.44
N LYS A 401 -23.25 -23.96 13.45
CA LYS A 401 -23.65 -25.37 13.44
C LYS A 401 -25.10 -25.55 12.99
N ASP A 402 -25.43 -26.73 12.49
CA ASP A 402 -26.81 -27.13 12.21
C ASP A 402 -27.63 -27.25 13.51
N GLY A 403 -28.91 -26.88 13.45
CA GLY A 403 -29.81 -26.81 14.59
C GLY A 403 -29.40 -25.79 15.66
N GLN A 404 -28.73 -24.70 15.28
CA GLN A 404 -28.27 -23.69 16.25
C GLN A 404 -29.46 -22.97 16.90
N ASN A 405 -29.55 -23.04 18.23
CA ASN A 405 -30.55 -22.36 19.02
C ASN A 405 -29.96 -21.10 19.65
N VAL A 406 -30.62 -19.96 19.47
CA VAL A 406 -30.15 -18.66 19.97
C VAL A 406 -31.28 -17.94 20.70
N THR A 407 -30.97 -17.36 21.86
CA THR A 407 -31.92 -16.49 22.57
C THR A 407 -31.49 -15.04 22.40
N LYS A 408 -32.40 -14.18 21.95
CA LYS A 408 -32.18 -12.74 21.78
C LYS A 408 -33.10 -11.95 22.69
N TYR A 409 -32.61 -10.84 23.23
CA TYR A 409 -33.37 -10.03 24.17
C TYR A 409 -33.94 -8.79 23.50
N VAL A 410 -35.24 -8.58 23.71
CA VAL A 410 -35.98 -7.44 23.18
C VAL A 410 -36.65 -6.66 24.31
N THR A 411 -36.83 -5.36 24.11
CA THR A 411 -37.50 -4.46 25.04
C THR A 411 -38.67 -3.80 24.33
N ALA A 412 -39.82 -3.65 25.01
CA ALA A 412 -41.00 -3.05 24.41
C ALA A 412 -40.68 -1.65 23.88
N ALA A 413 -40.98 -1.40 22.60
CA ALA A 413 -40.68 -0.15 21.91
C ALA A 413 -41.84 0.86 22.02
N ASN A 414 -42.38 1.02 23.23
CA ASN A 414 -43.58 1.80 23.51
C ASN A 414 -43.34 3.01 24.42
N THR A 415 -42.08 3.26 24.80
CA THR A 415 -41.70 4.39 25.66
C THR A 415 -41.70 5.67 24.82
N PRO A 416 -42.58 6.64 25.10
CA PRO A 416 -42.61 7.89 24.36
C PRO A 416 -41.40 8.76 24.69
N TYR A 417 -40.92 9.52 23.71
CA TYR A 417 -39.95 10.59 23.93
C TYR A 417 -40.38 11.87 23.21
N SER A 418 -39.95 13.01 23.74
CA SER A 418 -40.12 14.33 23.13
C SER A 418 -38.90 15.21 23.41
N VAL A 419 -38.29 15.73 22.36
CA VAL A 419 -37.18 16.67 22.43
C VAL A 419 -37.66 18.02 21.91
N SER A 420 -37.52 19.05 22.73
CA SER A 420 -37.75 20.45 22.35
C SER A 420 -36.43 21.10 21.97
N TYR A 421 -36.38 21.69 20.78
CA TYR A 421 -35.23 22.44 20.27
C TYR A 421 -35.38 23.91 20.64
N VAL A 422 -34.41 24.45 21.38
CA VAL A 422 -34.41 25.83 21.86
C VAL A 422 -33.27 26.60 21.23
N ASP A 423 -33.57 27.73 20.61
CA ASP A 423 -32.56 28.66 20.12
C ASP A 423 -31.72 29.17 21.30
N GLN A 424 -30.40 28.91 21.29
CA GLN A 424 -29.47 29.26 22.35
C GLN A 424 -29.44 30.77 22.63
N ASP A 425 -29.62 31.60 21.59
CA ASP A 425 -29.54 33.06 21.70
C ASP A 425 -30.86 33.65 22.20
N SER A 426 -31.97 33.24 21.59
CA SER A 426 -33.28 33.84 21.90
C SER A 426 -34.05 33.14 23.03
N GLY A 427 -33.64 31.93 23.41
CA GLY A 427 -34.33 31.08 24.38
C GLY A 427 -35.70 30.57 23.93
N LYS A 428 -36.07 30.77 22.67
CA LYS A 428 -37.37 30.36 22.11
C LYS A 428 -37.30 28.95 21.57
N GLU A 429 -38.39 28.20 21.73
CA GLU A 429 -38.56 26.92 21.06
C GLU A 429 -38.68 27.15 19.54
N VAL A 430 -37.89 26.42 18.77
CA VAL A 430 -37.80 26.54 17.31
C VAL A 430 -38.19 25.25 16.59
N GLY A 431 -38.42 24.17 17.33
CA GLY A 431 -38.95 22.91 16.80
C GLY A 431 -39.05 21.83 17.86
N THR A 432 -39.65 20.71 17.50
CA THR A 432 -39.76 19.53 18.37
C THR A 432 -39.57 18.25 17.56
N GLN A 433 -38.95 17.24 18.16
CA GLN A 433 -38.91 15.87 17.64
C GLN A 433 -39.48 14.92 18.69
N ALA A 434 -40.46 14.09 18.31
CA ALA A 434 -41.10 13.16 19.24
C ALA A 434 -41.32 11.78 18.58
N GLY A 435 -41.36 10.73 19.39
CA GLY A 435 -41.56 9.37 18.92
C GLY A 435 -41.75 8.38 20.05
N LYS A 436 -41.60 7.10 19.73
CA LYS A 436 -41.58 6.00 20.71
C LYS A 436 -40.39 5.10 20.44
N GLY A 437 -39.83 4.50 21.47
CA GLY A 437 -38.76 3.52 21.37
C GLY A 437 -38.64 2.67 22.62
N ALA A 438 -37.61 1.83 22.68
CA ALA A 438 -37.31 1.05 23.88
C ALA A 438 -36.62 1.93 24.93
N ASP A 439 -36.93 1.70 26.19
CA ASP A 439 -36.25 2.35 27.31
C ASP A 439 -34.73 2.07 27.27
N GLY A 440 -33.93 3.13 27.42
CA GLY A 440 -32.48 3.10 27.33
C GLY A 440 -31.89 3.05 25.91
N SER A 441 -32.71 2.89 24.87
CA SER A 441 -32.24 2.97 23.47
C SER A 441 -31.88 4.40 23.08
N THR A 442 -31.00 4.56 22.09
CA THR A 442 -30.58 5.88 21.60
C THR A 442 -31.21 6.15 20.24
N VAL A 443 -31.64 7.39 20.00
CA VAL A 443 -32.15 7.86 18.71
C VAL A 443 -31.27 9.01 18.21
N THR A 444 -31.02 9.06 16.90
CA THR A 444 -30.36 10.21 16.27
C THR A 444 -31.37 11.34 16.11
N LEU A 445 -30.97 12.54 16.50
CA LEU A 445 -31.76 13.75 16.39
C LEU A 445 -31.43 14.52 15.10
N THR A 446 -32.42 15.21 14.56
CA THR A 446 -32.25 16.10 13.40
C THR A 446 -32.56 17.53 13.83
N ALA A 447 -31.58 18.44 13.67
CA ALA A 447 -31.80 19.85 13.95
C ALA A 447 -32.87 20.44 13.01
N PRO A 448 -33.70 21.40 13.48
CA PRO A 448 -34.67 22.08 12.63
C PRO A 448 -34.00 22.83 11.46
N ASP A 449 -34.73 23.01 10.36
CA ASP A 449 -34.25 23.76 9.18
C ASP A 449 -33.71 25.14 9.57
N GLY A 450 -32.49 25.45 9.13
CA GLY A 450 -31.79 26.71 9.45
C GLY A 450 -31.09 26.74 10.81
N TYR A 451 -31.03 25.60 11.52
CA TYR A 451 -30.33 25.46 12.79
C TYR A 451 -29.30 24.32 12.79
N ALA A 452 -28.29 24.46 13.65
CA ALA A 452 -27.30 23.45 13.98
C ALA A 452 -27.33 23.16 15.50
N PHE A 453 -26.95 21.95 15.90
CA PHE A 453 -26.72 21.63 17.32
C PHE A 453 -25.61 22.52 17.90
N VAL A 454 -25.67 22.83 19.19
CA VAL A 454 -24.59 23.59 19.86
C VAL A 454 -23.46 22.64 20.29
N SER A 455 -23.80 21.39 20.63
CA SER A 455 -22.86 20.34 20.99
C SER A 455 -23.00 19.13 20.11
N ALA A 456 -21.88 18.49 19.75
CA ALA A 456 -21.88 17.22 19.05
C ALA A 456 -22.51 16.09 19.89
N ASP A 457 -22.46 16.19 21.22
CA ASP A 457 -23.03 15.20 22.14
C ASP A 457 -24.57 15.21 22.12
N ASP A 458 -25.19 16.34 21.73
CA ASP A 458 -26.64 16.51 21.69
C ASP A 458 -27.30 15.88 20.45
N VAL A 459 -26.52 15.40 19.49
CA VAL A 459 -27.01 14.84 18.23
C VAL A 459 -27.67 13.47 18.44
N THR A 460 -27.43 12.84 19.59
CA THR A 460 -28.06 11.58 19.98
C THR A 460 -28.81 11.74 21.30
N TYR A 461 -30.01 11.16 21.39
CA TYR A 461 -30.82 11.18 22.59
C TYR A 461 -31.09 9.77 23.10
N LYS A 462 -30.76 9.52 24.36
CA LYS A 462 -31.10 8.27 25.05
C LYS A 462 -32.52 8.38 25.60
N ILE A 463 -33.41 7.52 25.12
CA ILE A 463 -34.78 7.41 25.61
C ILE A 463 -34.74 6.94 27.06
N ASP A 464 -35.40 7.69 27.95
CA ASP A 464 -35.52 7.37 29.36
C ASP A 464 -37.00 7.41 29.73
N LYS A 465 -37.53 6.26 30.18
CA LYS A 465 -38.94 6.15 30.59
C LYS A 465 -39.32 7.07 31.77
N ASP A 466 -38.35 7.41 32.62
CA ASP A 466 -38.57 8.23 33.81
C ASP A 466 -38.46 9.72 33.46
N THR A 467 -37.73 10.06 32.39
CA THR A 467 -37.61 11.41 31.83
C THR A 467 -37.88 11.44 30.32
N PRO A 468 -39.15 11.28 29.88
CA PRO A 468 -39.51 11.16 28.46
C PRO A 468 -39.43 12.49 27.70
N SER A 469 -38.98 13.57 28.33
CA SER A 469 -38.87 14.88 27.69
C SER A 469 -37.51 15.51 27.97
N SER A 470 -36.89 16.05 26.93
CA SER A 470 -35.59 16.73 27.02
C SER A 470 -35.59 18.04 26.23
N LYS A 471 -34.65 18.91 26.58
CA LYS A 471 -34.39 20.16 25.86
C LYS A 471 -32.99 20.12 25.26
N VAL A 472 -32.88 20.45 23.98
CA VAL A 472 -31.62 20.54 23.26
C VAL A 472 -31.46 21.95 22.72
N TYR A 473 -30.30 22.56 22.94
CA TYR A 473 -30.01 23.88 22.42
C TYR A 473 -29.48 23.80 20.99
N VAL A 474 -29.97 24.69 20.14
CA VAL A 474 -29.58 24.84 18.74
C VAL A 474 -29.25 26.29 18.44
N GLN A 475 -28.43 26.54 17.42
CA GLN A 475 -28.07 27.88 16.96
C GLN A 475 -28.33 28.03 15.47
N LYS A 476 -28.56 29.25 15.00
CA LYS A 476 -28.78 29.50 13.56
C LYS A 476 -27.54 29.10 12.75
N SER A 477 -27.75 28.42 11.63
CA SER A 477 -26.67 27.93 10.78
C SER A 477 -27.06 27.99 9.30
N ASP A 478 -26.07 28.29 8.47
CA ASP A 478 -26.21 28.27 7.01
C ASP A 478 -25.88 26.87 6.43
N GLN A 479 -25.51 25.90 7.28
CA GLN A 479 -25.17 24.53 6.88
C GLN A 479 -26.40 23.62 6.89
N THR A 480 -26.51 22.73 5.90
CA THR A 480 -27.76 21.99 5.66
C THR A 480 -27.77 20.53 6.13
N VAL A 481 -26.63 19.86 6.35
CA VAL A 481 -26.64 18.46 6.87
C VAL A 481 -25.31 17.95 7.46
N ASP A 482 -24.15 18.47 7.04
CA ASP A 482 -22.82 17.98 7.45
C ASP A 482 -22.05 19.00 8.30
N ASN A 483 -22.56 19.26 9.50
CA ASN A 483 -21.99 20.22 10.43
C ASN A 483 -21.11 19.60 11.51
N LEU A 484 -20.82 18.29 11.46
CA LEU A 484 -19.96 17.65 12.45
C LEU A 484 -18.58 17.40 11.86
N VAL A 485 -17.56 17.84 12.58
CA VAL A 485 -16.15 17.57 12.27
C VAL A 485 -15.47 16.89 13.44
N SER A 486 -14.47 16.07 13.14
CA SER A 486 -13.63 15.42 14.12
C SER A 486 -12.17 15.60 13.75
N GLY A 487 -11.32 15.72 14.76
CA GLY A 487 -9.88 15.67 14.56
C GLY A 487 -9.43 14.30 14.07
N TYR A 488 -8.41 14.28 13.20
CA TYR A 488 -7.71 13.04 12.86
C TYR A 488 -7.10 12.43 14.14
N PRO A 489 -7.43 11.18 14.50
CA PRO A 489 -6.78 10.51 15.62
C PRO A 489 -5.28 10.35 15.38
N LYS A 490 -4.48 10.28 16.45
CA LYS A 490 -3.01 10.09 16.39
C LYS A 490 -2.26 11.16 15.58
N ASN A 491 -2.85 12.35 15.44
CA ASN A 491 -2.29 13.46 14.67
C ASN A 491 -1.83 14.62 15.57
N GLY A 492 -1.91 14.44 16.90
CA GLY A 492 -1.59 15.47 17.87
C GLY A 492 -2.72 16.51 18.01
N TYR A 493 -2.43 17.59 18.74
CA TYR A 493 -3.41 18.64 18.98
C TYR A 493 -3.77 19.42 17.72
N ILE A 494 -5.03 19.85 17.63
CA ILE A 494 -5.53 20.69 16.54
C ILE A 494 -5.35 22.15 16.93
N LYS A 495 -4.78 22.92 16.00
CA LYS A 495 -4.52 24.35 16.17
C LYS A 495 -5.81 25.16 15.94
N ILE A 496 -6.01 26.17 16.77
CA ILE A 496 -7.11 27.13 16.66
C ILE A 496 -6.58 28.45 16.13
N TYR A 497 -7.31 29.06 15.22
CA TYR A 497 -7.00 30.35 14.61
C TYR A 497 -8.15 31.33 14.85
N ASP A 498 -7.85 32.62 14.89
CA ASP A 498 -8.88 33.65 14.82
C ASP A 498 -9.37 33.89 13.39
N GLN A 499 -10.36 34.77 13.23
CA GLN A 499 -10.93 35.15 11.92
C GLN A 499 -9.92 35.79 10.94
N ASN A 500 -8.74 36.20 11.40
CA ASN A 500 -7.67 36.76 10.57
C ASN A 500 -6.55 35.75 10.30
N GLY A 501 -6.69 34.49 10.74
CA GLY A 501 -5.67 33.45 10.58
C GLY A 501 -4.55 33.51 11.61
N LYS A 502 -4.67 34.32 12.67
CA LYS A 502 -3.68 34.36 13.73
C LYS A 502 -3.86 33.14 14.64
N LEU A 503 -2.78 32.39 14.83
CA LEU A 503 -2.75 31.24 15.72
C LEU A 503 -3.02 31.65 17.18
N ASN A 504 -3.97 30.98 17.82
CA ASN A 504 -4.13 31.01 19.27
C ASN A 504 -3.16 29.98 19.89
N ASN A 505 -2.21 30.45 20.71
CA ASN A 505 -1.21 29.58 21.36
C ASN A 505 -1.66 29.08 22.74
N ASP A 506 -2.75 29.63 23.28
CA ASP A 506 -3.20 29.33 24.65
C ASP A 506 -4.22 28.19 24.70
N VAL A 507 -4.84 27.87 23.56
CA VAL A 507 -5.90 26.86 23.44
C VAL A 507 -5.63 25.93 22.27
N VAL A 508 -5.70 24.63 22.55
CA VAL A 508 -5.66 23.60 21.53
C VAL A 508 -6.77 22.60 21.75
N LEU A 509 -7.20 21.95 20.67
CA LEU A 509 -8.25 20.95 20.70
C LEU A 509 -7.65 19.55 20.73
N SER A 510 -8.23 18.67 21.56
CA SER A 510 -7.79 17.27 21.70
C SER A 510 -8.01 16.49 20.40
N GLU A 511 -7.07 15.62 20.05
CA GLU A 511 -7.24 14.72 18.91
C GLU A 511 -8.49 13.83 19.07
N GLY A 512 -9.16 13.53 17.96
CA GLY A 512 -10.35 12.67 17.94
C GLY A 512 -11.61 13.24 18.60
N SER A 513 -11.54 14.42 19.25
CA SER A 513 -12.74 15.11 19.73
C SER A 513 -13.55 15.71 18.57
N SER A 514 -14.82 16.02 18.83
CA SER A 514 -15.81 16.31 17.80
C SER A 514 -16.52 17.63 18.08
N TRP A 515 -16.79 18.37 17.02
CA TRP A 515 -17.32 19.73 17.10
C TRP A 515 -18.38 19.97 16.04
N ILE A 516 -19.25 20.92 16.34
CA ILE A 516 -20.15 21.48 15.35
C ILE A 516 -19.45 22.61 14.61
N ILE A 517 -19.68 22.68 13.30
CA ILE A 517 -19.29 23.77 12.43
C ILE A 517 -20.53 24.50 11.92
N ASP A 518 -20.56 25.81 12.06
CA ASP A 518 -21.70 26.63 11.62
C ASP A 518 -21.34 27.56 10.45
N LYS A 519 -20.04 27.86 10.28
CA LYS A 519 -19.52 28.73 9.22
C LYS A 519 -18.22 28.20 8.65
N THR A 520 -18.01 28.53 7.38
CA THR A 520 -16.74 28.34 6.67
C THR A 520 -16.13 29.70 6.36
N LEU A 521 -14.79 29.77 6.34
CA LEU A 521 -14.02 30.98 6.03
C LEU A 521 -12.79 30.60 5.20
N THR A 522 -12.39 31.47 4.27
CA THR A 522 -11.14 31.31 3.51
C THR A 522 -10.12 32.34 3.95
N ILE A 523 -8.94 31.89 4.35
CA ILE A 523 -7.81 32.74 4.75
C ILE A 523 -6.60 32.30 3.93
N ASP A 524 -5.99 33.22 3.17
CA ASP A 524 -4.83 32.97 2.30
C ASP A 524 -4.99 31.74 1.37
N GLY A 525 -6.20 31.56 0.83
CA GLY A 525 -6.52 30.44 -0.07
C GLY A 525 -6.78 29.09 0.61
N ALA A 526 -6.63 28.99 1.94
CA ALA A 526 -6.97 27.80 2.72
C ALA A 526 -8.36 27.92 3.36
N GLU A 527 -9.10 26.81 3.41
CA GLU A 527 -10.43 26.73 4.03
C GLU A 527 -10.33 26.43 5.53
N TYR A 528 -11.17 27.11 6.31
CA TYR A 528 -11.28 26.97 7.76
C TYR A 528 -12.75 26.78 8.16
N TYR A 529 -12.96 26.03 9.24
CA TYR A 529 -14.25 25.81 9.85
C TYR A 529 -14.31 26.45 11.22
N ARG A 530 -15.39 27.21 11.47
CA ARG A 530 -15.63 27.80 12.78
C ARG A 530 -16.16 26.75 13.74
N VAL A 531 -15.54 26.61 14.90
CA VAL A 531 -15.92 25.63 15.94
C VAL A 531 -16.40 26.29 17.23
N ALA A 532 -16.08 27.58 17.42
CA ALA A 532 -16.66 28.44 18.45
C ALA A 532 -16.59 29.92 18.02
N THR A 533 -17.05 30.84 18.87
CA THR A 533 -16.99 32.29 18.59
C THR A 533 -15.54 32.74 18.40
N ASP A 534 -15.24 33.30 17.22
CA ASP A 534 -13.89 33.71 16.80
C ASP A 534 -12.81 32.61 16.83
N GLU A 535 -13.21 31.33 16.83
CA GLU A 535 -12.30 30.19 16.87
C GLU A 535 -12.51 29.26 15.66
N TYR A 536 -11.44 29.07 14.90
CA TYR A 536 -11.43 28.37 13.62
C TYR A 536 -10.39 27.25 13.59
N VAL A 537 -10.72 26.12 12.97
CA VAL A 537 -9.79 25.03 12.65
C VAL A 537 -9.57 24.96 11.14
N LYS A 538 -8.38 24.57 10.70
CA LYS A 538 -8.14 24.33 9.26
C LYS A 538 -8.95 23.12 8.80
N ALA A 539 -9.61 23.25 7.64
CA ALA A 539 -10.35 22.15 7.04
C ALA A 539 -9.45 20.92 6.74
N SER A 540 -8.15 21.14 6.50
CA SER A 540 -7.17 20.08 6.30
C SER A 540 -6.81 19.26 7.55
N ASP A 541 -7.15 19.76 8.74
CA ASP A 541 -6.76 19.16 10.03
C ASP A 541 -7.91 18.36 10.67
N VAL A 542 -9.09 18.36 10.04
CA VAL A 542 -10.30 17.67 10.50
C VAL A 542 -11.00 16.97 9.33
N TYR A 543 -11.90 16.03 9.64
CA TYR A 543 -12.79 15.43 8.66
C TYR A 543 -14.25 15.56 9.10
N LYS A 544 -15.15 15.73 8.12
CA LYS A 544 -16.60 15.73 8.34
C LYS A 544 -17.11 14.31 8.53
N TYR A 545 -18.10 14.13 9.39
CA TYR A 545 -18.74 12.83 9.61
C TYR A 545 -20.22 12.97 9.95
N THR A 546 -20.97 11.89 9.77
CA THR A 546 -22.36 11.75 10.20
C THR A 546 -22.43 10.67 11.29
N PRO A 547 -23.01 10.93 12.46
CA PRO A 547 -23.19 9.93 13.50
C PRO A 547 -24.25 8.93 13.05
N VAL A 548 -23.95 7.65 13.24
CA VAL A 548 -24.87 6.54 12.98
C VAL A 548 -24.83 5.56 14.14
N GLN A 549 -25.76 4.63 14.23
CA GLN A 549 -25.68 3.50 15.16
C GLN A 549 -26.22 2.26 14.44
N ASN A 550 -25.35 1.61 13.68
CA ASN A 550 -25.73 0.46 12.85
C ASN A 550 -24.72 -0.68 13.04
N ILE A 551 -25.03 -1.82 12.41
CA ILE A 551 -24.07 -2.90 12.22
C ILE A 551 -23.65 -2.94 10.75
N ALA A 552 -22.35 -2.77 10.51
CA ALA A 552 -21.73 -2.98 9.22
C ALA A 552 -21.27 -4.44 9.11
N VAL A 553 -21.97 -5.24 8.31
CA VAL A 553 -21.59 -6.65 8.07
C VAL A 553 -20.74 -6.72 6.82
N THR A 554 -19.49 -7.21 6.92
CA THR A 554 -18.65 -7.39 5.73
C THR A 554 -19.33 -8.30 4.74
N ASN A 555 -19.42 -7.89 3.47
CA ASN A 555 -20.20 -8.61 2.44
C ASN A 555 -19.33 -9.09 1.26
N SER A 556 -18.01 -8.95 1.38
CA SER A 556 -17.04 -9.40 0.40
C SER A 556 -16.80 -10.91 0.53
N LYS A 557 -16.49 -11.55 -0.61
CA LYS A 557 -16.00 -12.95 -0.67
C LYS A 557 -14.53 -13.11 -0.26
N ASN A 558 -13.92 -12.04 0.22
CA ASN A 558 -12.55 -11.94 0.68
C ASN A 558 -12.53 -11.09 1.96
N PRO A 559 -11.45 -11.15 2.77
CA PRO A 559 -11.30 -10.21 3.86
C PRO A 559 -11.52 -8.76 3.39
N THR A 560 -12.12 -7.94 4.24
CA THR A 560 -12.40 -6.53 3.95
C THR A 560 -11.23 -5.67 4.42
N GLY A 561 -10.68 -4.87 3.51
CA GLY A 561 -9.59 -3.93 3.82
C GLY A 561 -10.05 -2.82 4.78
N VAL A 562 -9.18 -2.46 5.71
CA VAL A 562 -9.43 -1.41 6.72
C VAL A 562 -8.57 -0.19 6.38
N TYR A 563 -9.15 1.01 6.46
CA TYR A 563 -8.50 2.27 6.13
C TYR A 563 -8.52 3.20 7.33
N ASN A 564 -7.53 4.10 7.43
CA ASN A 564 -7.60 5.17 8.43
C ASN A 564 -8.46 6.35 7.96
N SER A 565 -8.70 7.31 8.84
CA SER A 565 -9.50 8.52 8.55
C SER A 565 -8.90 9.39 7.43
N LYS A 566 -7.62 9.20 7.07
CA LYS A 566 -6.95 9.84 5.93
C LYS A 566 -7.08 9.04 4.62
N GLY A 567 -7.76 7.89 4.65
CA GLY A 567 -7.97 7.00 3.51
C GLY A 567 -6.74 6.18 3.12
N GLN A 568 -5.83 5.95 4.06
CA GLN A 568 -4.66 5.09 3.90
C GLN A 568 -5.01 3.68 4.36
N LEU A 569 -4.64 2.65 3.58
CA LEU A 569 -4.85 1.25 3.96
C LEU A 569 -4.03 0.90 5.21
N ILE A 570 -4.66 0.25 6.18
CA ILE A 570 -4.02 -0.31 7.36
C ILE A 570 -3.53 -1.71 7.00
N ILE A 571 -2.22 -1.95 7.14
CA ILE A 571 -1.56 -3.12 6.54
C ILE A 571 -1.40 -4.32 7.49
N ASP A 572 -1.71 -4.16 8.77
CA ASP A 572 -1.54 -5.19 9.80
C ASP A 572 -2.84 -5.92 10.16
N ARG A 573 -3.97 -5.54 9.53
CA ARG A 573 -5.29 -6.12 9.79
C ARG A 573 -6.21 -6.02 8.59
N ALA A 574 -7.10 -6.99 8.48
CA ALA A 574 -8.28 -6.98 7.62
C ALA A 574 -9.44 -7.62 8.38
N LEU A 575 -10.67 -7.28 8.03
CA LEU A 575 -11.85 -7.87 8.67
C LEU A 575 -12.23 -9.16 7.94
N ALA A 576 -12.57 -10.21 8.67
CA ALA A 576 -12.98 -11.48 8.05
C ALA A 576 -14.31 -11.33 7.28
N GLU A 577 -14.53 -12.24 6.33
CA GLU A 577 -15.77 -12.33 5.54
C GLU A 577 -17.00 -12.52 6.46
N ASN A 578 -18.13 -11.91 6.10
CA ASN A 578 -19.43 -12.04 6.78
C ASN A 578 -19.41 -11.77 8.29
N THR A 579 -18.51 -10.91 8.76
CA THR A 579 -18.41 -10.54 10.18
C THR A 579 -19.12 -9.20 10.46
N PRO A 580 -19.88 -9.11 11.57
CA PRO A 580 -20.55 -7.89 11.98
C PRO A 580 -19.61 -6.93 12.72
N TRP A 581 -19.66 -5.65 12.38
CA TRP A 581 -18.89 -4.60 13.05
C TRP A 581 -19.80 -3.46 13.46
N TYR A 582 -19.64 -3.00 14.70
CA TYR A 582 -20.34 -1.81 15.16
C TYR A 582 -19.83 -0.60 14.37
N THR A 583 -20.75 0.24 13.90
CA THR A 583 -20.40 1.52 13.31
C THR A 583 -21.14 2.67 13.95
N ASP A 584 -20.38 3.69 14.34
CA ASP A 584 -20.87 4.89 14.99
C ASP A 584 -20.76 6.16 14.13
N ARG A 585 -20.05 6.08 13.00
CA ARG A 585 -19.81 7.21 12.11
C ARG A 585 -19.72 6.77 10.66
N THR A 586 -20.28 7.60 9.78
CA THR A 586 -20.00 7.55 8.34
C THR A 586 -19.26 8.81 7.90
N ALA A 587 -18.34 8.70 6.95
CA ALA A 587 -17.61 9.83 6.40
C ALA A 587 -17.27 9.60 4.92
N THR A 588 -17.14 10.69 4.16
CA THR A 588 -16.58 10.66 2.81
C THR A 588 -15.07 10.87 2.89
N ILE A 589 -14.31 9.80 2.74
CA ILE A 589 -12.85 9.79 2.83
C ILE A 589 -12.28 9.53 1.45
N ARG A 590 -11.51 10.49 0.91
CA ARG A 590 -10.97 10.43 -0.48
C ARG A 590 -12.04 10.11 -1.54
N GLY A 591 -13.23 10.71 -1.39
CA GLY A 591 -14.36 10.52 -2.32
C GLY A 591 -15.11 9.20 -2.17
N GLN A 592 -14.76 8.37 -1.18
CA GLN A 592 -15.44 7.11 -0.89
C GLN A 592 -16.22 7.23 0.41
N LYS A 593 -17.49 6.82 0.42
CA LYS A 593 -18.27 6.70 1.64
C LYS A 593 -17.73 5.52 2.45
N MET A 594 -17.44 5.74 3.72
CA MET A 594 -16.89 4.74 4.63
C MET A 594 -17.61 4.73 5.98
N HIS A 595 -17.55 3.58 6.67
CA HIS A 595 -18.12 3.33 7.99
C HIS A 595 -16.99 3.09 8.99
N ARG A 596 -16.99 3.80 10.12
CA ARG A 596 -16.01 3.59 11.17
C ARG A 596 -16.31 2.31 11.93
N VAL A 597 -15.33 1.43 12.10
CA VAL A 597 -15.47 0.15 12.81
C VAL A 597 -14.60 0.06 14.07
N ALA A 598 -13.58 0.91 14.18
CA ALA A 598 -12.81 1.15 15.39
C ALA A 598 -12.14 2.54 15.36
N THR A 599 -11.38 2.89 16.40
CA THR A 599 -10.66 4.17 16.45
C THR A 599 -9.69 4.30 15.29
N ASP A 600 -9.96 5.25 14.39
CA ASP A 600 -9.20 5.48 13.16
C ASP A 600 -9.20 4.28 12.20
N GLU A 601 -10.27 3.48 12.21
CA GLU A 601 -10.42 2.31 11.34
C GLU A 601 -11.78 2.34 10.64
N TRP A 602 -11.74 2.30 9.31
CA TRP A 602 -12.87 2.54 8.43
C TRP A 602 -12.94 1.47 7.35
N VAL A 603 -14.14 1.07 6.98
CA VAL A 603 -14.42 0.17 5.84
C VAL A 603 -15.28 0.87 4.81
N LYS A 604 -15.08 0.55 3.53
CA LYS A 604 -15.89 1.15 2.45
C LYS A 604 -17.34 0.69 2.54
N ASP A 605 -18.27 1.60 2.25
CA ASP A 605 -19.71 1.32 2.15
C ASP A 605 -20.00 0.20 1.14
N SER A 606 -19.21 0.09 0.06
CA SER A 606 -19.32 -0.99 -0.94
C SER A 606 -19.00 -2.38 -0.41
N ASP A 607 -18.21 -2.48 0.66
CA ASP A 607 -17.65 -3.74 1.17
C ASP A 607 -18.41 -4.24 2.41
N VAL A 608 -19.50 -3.54 2.77
CA VAL A 608 -20.36 -3.88 3.90
C VAL A 608 -21.84 -3.74 3.55
N THR A 609 -22.68 -4.52 4.23
CA THR A 609 -24.12 -4.34 4.26
C THR A 609 -24.49 -3.72 5.60
N ILE A 610 -25.17 -2.58 5.58
CA ILE A 610 -25.64 -1.90 6.80
C ILE A 610 -26.94 -2.53 7.28
N LYS A 611 -27.01 -2.82 8.59
CA LYS A 611 -28.12 -3.45 9.28
C LYS A 611 -28.60 -2.61 10.45
#